data_AF-A0A917KDP1-F1
#
_entry.id   AF-A0A917KDP1-F1
#
_cell.length_a   1.000
_cell.length_b   1.000
_cell.length_c   1.000
_cell.angle_alpha   90.00
_cell.angle_beta   90.00
_cell.angle_gamma   90.00
#
_symmetry.space_group_name_H-M   'P 1'
#
loop_
_entity.id
_entity.type
_entity.pdbx_description
1 polymer ?
#
loop_
_entity_poly.entity_id
_entity_poly.type
_entity_poly.pdbx_seq_one_letter_code
_entity_poly.pdbx_strand_id
1 'polypeptide(L)'
;MGPSWREAASAAPRSDRLHRRNRTLLLAWLALVLAIGGTFAAETVRALQFRAKHQSVFNHYVIVHRIGWAEVSTDALGLQGDFCVLHLRRPIPASVLAAQTFALMTRYHAMDGGHSLTIEYADPHTGRAVIQADAVYDPASHRLLMTLHEGDRLVTVERRVDWQDDRT
;
A
#
# COMPACT_ATOMS: atom_id res chain seq x y z
N MET A 1 20.64 -86.64 4.70
CA MET A 1 19.58 -85.77 4.15
C MET A 1 19.79 -84.37 4.72
N GLY A 2 20.52 -83.53 3.98
CA GLY A 2 20.83 -82.15 4.40
C GLY A 2 20.06 -81.17 3.52
N PRO A 3 19.49 -80.09 4.08
CA PRO A 3 18.76 -79.10 3.29
C PRO A 3 19.68 -78.46 2.25
N SER A 4 19.24 -78.46 1.00
CA SER A 4 19.97 -77.91 -0.14
C SER A 4 20.04 -76.39 -0.05
N TRP A 5 21.25 -75.87 0.08
CA TRP A 5 21.66 -74.46 0.06
C TRP A 5 21.28 -73.66 -1.21
N ARG A 6 20.45 -74.20 -2.09
CA ARG A 6 20.15 -73.64 -3.42
C ARG A 6 18.92 -72.73 -3.49
N GLU A 7 18.20 -72.51 -2.38
CA GLU A 7 17.00 -71.65 -2.37
C GLU A 7 17.21 -70.24 -1.79
N ALA A 8 18.45 -69.84 -1.50
CA ALA A 8 18.74 -68.53 -0.90
C ALA A 8 19.06 -67.41 -1.92
N ALA A 9 18.85 -67.62 -3.22
CA ALA A 9 19.40 -66.75 -4.27
C ALA A 9 18.34 -66.19 -5.23
N SER A 10 17.23 -65.65 -4.72
CA SER A 10 16.29 -64.91 -5.56
C SER A 10 15.48 -63.87 -4.80
N ALA A 11 16.13 -62.91 -4.14
CA ALA A 11 15.43 -61.76 -3.56
C ALA A 11 16.32 -60.49 -3.40
N ALA A 12 16.88 -59.96 -4.49
CA ALA A 12 17.25 -58.54 -4.62
C ALA A 12 17.62 -58.26 -6.08
N PRO A 13 17.25 -57.13 -6.72
CA PRO A 13 17.11 -55.80 -6.12
C PRO A 13 15.81 -55.08 -6.57
N ARG A 14 14.76 -55.09 -5.74
CA ARG A 14 13.62 -54.15 -5.92
C ARG A 14 13.85 -52.79 -5.25
N SER A 15 14.93 -52.64 -4.47
CA SER A 15 15.25 -51.44 -3.69
C SER A 15 15.68 -50.25 -4.55
N ASP A 16 16.43 -50.45 -5.63
CA ASP A 16 17.02 -49.32 -6.38
C ASP A 16 16.01 -48.47 -7.15
N ARG A 17 14.92 -49.08 -7.65
CA ARG A 17 13.85 -48.34 -8.33
C ARG A 17 13.02 -47.49 -7.36
N LEU A 18 12.80 -47.97 -6.13
CA LEU A 18 12.08 -47.22 -5.11
C LEU A 18 12.89 -46.02 -4.60
N HIS A 19 14.21 -46.17 -4.47
CA HIS A 19 15.10 -45.08 -4.08
C HIS A 19 15.18 -43.97 -5.14
N ARG A 20 15.22 -44.32 -6.44
CA ARG A 20 15.17 -43.34 -7.54
C ARG A 20 13.83 -42.61 -7.61
N ARG A 21 12.72 -43.31 -7.36
CA ARG A 21 11.38 -42.71 -7.38
C ARG A 21 11.16 -41.76 -6.21
N ASN A 22 11.65 -42.10 -5.02
CA ASN A 22 11.58 -41.20 -3.87
C ASN A 22 12.49 -39.98 -4.04
N ARG A 23 13.66 -40.13 -4.68
CA ARG A 23 14.57 -39.00 -4.93
C ARG A 23 14.00 -38.00 -5.94
N THR A 24 13.31 -38.47 -6.98
CA THR A 24 12.65 -37.59 -7.96
C THR A 24 11.45 -36.85 -7.35
N LEU A 25 10.65 -37.51 -6.51
CA LEU A 25 9.57 -36.86 -5.76
C LEU A 25 10.09 -35.79 -4.80
N LEU A 26 11.20 -36.05 -4.10
CA LEU A 26 11.78 -35.08 -3.17
C LEU A 26 12.31 -33.85 -3.90
N LEU A 27 12.96 -34.03 -5.06
CA LEU A 27 13.40 -32.91 -5.91
C LEU A 27 12.21 -32.10 -6.46
N ALA A 28 11.12 -32.76 -6.86
CA ALA A 28 9.92 -32.08 -7.33
C ALA A 28 9.27 -31.23 -6.21
N TRP A 29 9.18 -31.76 -4.99
CA TRP A 29 8.70 -31.01 -3.83
C TRP A 29 9.61 -29.82 -3.48
N LEU A 30 10.92 -30.01 -3.51
CA LEU A 30 11.88 -28.92 -3.27
C LEU A 30 11.73 -27.81 -4.33
N ALA A 31 11.60 -28.17 -5.61
CA ALA A 31 11.38 -27.23 -6.69
C ALA A 31 10.07 -26.45 -6.51
N LEU A 32 9.00 -27.13 -6.07
CA LEU A 32 7.72 -26.48 -5.79
C LEU A 32 7.84 -25.46 -4.64
N VAL A 33 8.49 -25.84 -3.53
CA VAL A 33 8.72 -24.94 -2.39
C VAL A 33 9.57 -23.74 -2.79
N LEU A 34 10.63 -23.96 -3.58
CA LEU A 34 11.47 -22.87 -4.10
C LEU A 34 10.72 -21.96 -5.06
N ALA A 35 9.84 -22.50 -5.91
CA ALA A 35 9.00 -21.70 -6.80
C ALA A 35 8.04 -20.80 -6.01
N ILE A 36 7.38 -21.35 -4.98
CA ILE A 36 6.47 -20.59 -4.10
C ILE A 36 7.24 -19.54 -3.28
N GLY A 37 8.40 -19.90 -2.71
CA GLY A 37 9.24 -18.95 -1.98
C GLY A 37 9.78 -17.83 -2.88
N GLY A 38 10.14 -18.19 -4.12
CA GLY A 38 10.63 -17.25 -5.13
C GLY A 38 9.56 -16.25 -5.58
N THR A 39 8.30 -16.69 -5.78
CA THR A 39 7.20 -15.78 -6.10
C THR A 39 6.89 -14.83 -4.95
N PHE A 40 6.88 -15.32 -3.70
CA PHE A 40 6.67 -14.47 -2.52
C PHE A 40 7.77 -13.41 -2.36
N ALA A 41 9.04 -13.79 -2.54
CA ALA A 41 10.16 -12.86 -2.51
C ALA A 41 10.07 -11.82 -3.62
N ALA A 42 9.71 -12.23 -4.84
CA ALA A 42 9.55 -11.31 -5.97
C ALA A 42 8.42 -10.28 -5.74
N GLU A 43 7.28 -10.71 -5.22
CA GLU A 43 6.18 -9.81 -4.87
C GLU A 43 6.53 -8.88 -3.71
N THR A 44 7.26 -9.38 -2.71
CA THR A 44 7.75 -8.56 -1.59
C THR A 44 8.72 -7.48 -2.09
N VAL A 45 9.65 -7.83 -2.98
CA VAL A 45 10.58 -6.87 -3.59
C VAL A 45 9.84 -5.86 -4.45
N ARG A 46 8.81 -6.27 -5.19
CA ARG A 46 7.95 -5.35 -5.97
C ARG A 46 7.21 -4.38 -5.06
N ALA A 47 6.61 -4.85 -3.97
CA ALA A 47 5.94 -4.00 -3.00
C ALA A 47 6.90 -3.00 -2.32
N LEU A 48 8.11 -3.45 -1.98
CA LEU A 48 9.16 -2.58 -1.43
C LEU A 48 9.71 -1.59 -2.46
N GLN A 49 9.88 -2.00 -3.71
CA GLN A 49 10.31 -1.12 -4.80
C GLN A 49 9.23 -0.12 -5.20
N PHE A 50 7.96 -0.49 -5.11
CA PHE A 50 6.83 0.42 -5.27
C PHE A 50 6.86 1.47 -4.15
N ARG A 51 6.99 1.06 -2.88
CA ARG A 51 7.20 1.98 -1.74
C ARG A 51 8.42 2.89 -1.88
N ALA A 52 9.53 2.37 -2.43
CA ALA A 52 10.76 3.13 -2.62
C ALA A 52 10.68 4.12 -3.80
N LYS A 53 9.89 3.81 -4.83
CA LYS A 53 9.69 4.69 -6.00
C LYS A 53 8.61 5.75 -5.78
N HIS A 54 7.69 5.55 -4.83
CA HIS A 54 6.63 6.49 -4.48
C HIS A 54 6.89 7.24 -3.17
N GLN A 55 8.14 7.64 -2.90
CA GLN A 55 8.38 8.68 -1.89
C GLN A 55 7.81 10.00 -2.40
N SER A 56 6.53 10.24 -2.11
CA SER A 56 5.82 11.48 -2.37
C SER A 56 6.63 12.67 -1.84
N VAL A 57 6.89 13.66 -2.70
CA VAL A 57 7.58 14.90 -2.31
C VAL A 57 6.75 15.63 -1.26
N PHE A 58 5.43 15.52 -1.36
CA PHE A 58 4.51 16.02 -0.34
C PHE A 58 4.68 15.33 1.03
N ASN A 59 4.91 14.01 1.09
CA ASN A 59 5.20 13.33 2.35
C ASN A 59 6.51 13.86 2.98
N HIS A 60 7.56 14.03 2.16
CA HIS A 60 8.80 14.65 2.64
C HIS A 60 8.54 16.06 3.19
N TYR A 61 7.76 16.88 2.46
CA TYR A 61 7.35 18.21 2.90
C TYR A 61 6.64 18.18 4.27
N VAL A 62 5.65 17.29 4.42
CA VAL A 62 4.86 17.12 5.64
C VAL A 62 5.72 16.72 6.84
N ILE A 63 6.69 15.82 6.63
CA ILE A 63 7.63 15.37 7.66
C ILE A 63 8.57 16.50 8.08
N VAL A 64 9.19 17.20 7.11
CA VAL A 64 10.13 18.31 7.37
C VAL A 64 9.44 19.44 8.12
N HIS A 65 8.20 19.76 7.76
CA HIS A 65 7.41 20.82 8.42
C HIS A 65 6.73 20.36 9.72
N ARG A 66 6.97 19.12 10.17
CA ARG A 66 6.41 18.53 11.39
C ARG A 66 4.87 18.60 11.45
N ILE A 67 4.22 18.57 10.28
CA ILE A 67 2.75 18.57 10.17
C ILE A 67 2.21 17.19 10.59
N GLY A 68 2.89 16.14 10.13
CA GLY A 68 2.33 14.79 10.12
C GLY A 68 3.24 13.77 9.44
N TRP A 69 2.58 12.78 8.83
CA TRP A 69 3.10 11.97 7.73
C TRP A 69 1.98 11.77 6.72
N ALA A 70 2.34 11.53 5.46
CA ALA A 70 1.38 11.30 4.39
C ALA A 70 1.62 9.93 3.76
N GLU A 71 0.55 9.21 3.47
CA GLU A 71 0.57 7.94 2.74
C GLU A 71 -0.28 8.08 1.48
N VAL A 72 0.34 7.81 0.32
CA VAL A 72 -0.40 7.67 -0.93
C VAL A 72 -0.85 6.23 -1.02
N SER A 73 -2.16 6.04 -1.05
CA SER A 73 -2.78 4.73 -1.21
C SER A 73 -3.41 4.64 -2.59
N THR A 74 -3.24 3.49 -3.20
CA THR A 74 -3.93 3.10 -4.43
C THR A 74 -5.07 2.17 -4.02
N ASP A 75 -6.28 2.43 -4.50
CA ASP A 75 -7.36 1.44 -4.38
C ASP A 75 -6.88 0.10 -4.97
N ALA A 76 -7.03 -0.98 -4.22
CA ALA A 76 -6.56 -2.32 -4.60
C ALA A 76 -7.20 -2.81 -5.91
N LEU A 77 -8.34 -2.23 -6.30
CA LEU A 77 -9.04 -2.53 -7.54
C LEU A 77 -8.59 -1.65 -8.72
N GLY A 78 -7.78 -0.60 -8.48
CA GLY A 78 -7.35 0.35 -9.50
C GLY A 78 -8.50 1.16 -10.12
N LEU A 79 -9.68 1.15 -9.50
CA LEU A 79 -10.88 1.81 -10.01
C LEU A 79 -10.98 3.26 -9.53
N GLN A 80 -10.46 3.55 -8.34
CA GLN A 80 -10.29 4.91 -7.83
C GLN A 80 -8.82 5.34 -8.01
N GLY A 81 -8.64 6.56 -8.52
CA GLY A 81 -7.30 7.14 -8.66
C GLY A 81 -6.58 7.29 -7.31
N ASP A 82 -5.28 7.49 -7.37
CA ASP A 82 -4.41 7.63 -6.20
C ASP A 82 -4.97 8.69 -5.23
N PHE A 83 -5.10 8.31 -3.95
CA PHE A 83 -5.52 9.23 -2.90
C PHE A 83 -4.45 9.31 -1.81
N CYS A 84 -4.27 10.50 -1.25
CA CYS A 84 -3.33 10.73 -0.17
C CYS A 84 -4.07 10.87 1.16
N VAL A 85 -3.62 10.13 2.17
CA VAL A 85 -4.05 10.30 3.55
C VAL A 85 -2.95 11.03 4.32
N LEU A 86 -3.26 12.23 4.80
CA LEU A 86 -2.41 13.03 5.66
C LEU A 86 -2.80 12.80 7.11
N HIS A 87 -1.90 12.18 7.86
CA HIS A 87 -2.05 11.94 9.29
C HIS A 87 -1.40 13.08 10.07
N LEU A 88 -2.21 13.90 10.72
CA LEU A 88 -1.76 15.04 11.50
C LEU A 88 -1.28 14.63 12.88
N ARG A 89 -0.29 15.38 13.39
CA ARG A 89 0.16 15.25 14.79
C ARG A 89 -0.76 15.92 15.80
N ARG A 90 -1.55 16.90 15.35
CA ARG A 90 -2.42 17.74 16.16
C ARG A 90 -3.69 18.07 15.37
N PRO A 91 -4.83 18.26 16.03
CA PRO A 91 -6.04 18.62 15.32
C PRO A 91 -5.94 20.04 14.78
N ILE A 92 -6.50 20.28 13.59
CA ILE A 92 -6.64 21.61 13.03
C ILE A 92 -7.88 22.26 13.66
N PRO A 93 -7.78 23.48 14.22
CA PRO A 93 -8.95 24.18 14.74
C PRO A 93 -9.97 24.45 13.62
N ALA A 94 -11.26 24.27 13.91
CA ALA A 94 -12.34 24.46 12.95
C ALA A 94 -12.28 25.82 12.22
N SER A 95 -11.91 26.90 12.94
CA SER A 95 -11.81 28.25 12.39
C SER A 95 -10.81 28.41 11.25
N VAL A 96 -9.82 27.52 11.13
CA VAL A 96 -8.78 27.56 10.09
C VAL A 96 -8.77 26.31 9.21
N LEU A 97 -9.66 25.35 9.47
CA LEU A 97 -9.70 24.06 8.82
C LEU A 97 -9.83 24.20 7.30
N ALA A 98 -10.78 25.00 6.81
CA ALA A 98 -10.96 25.25 5.38
C ALA A 98 -9.70 25.82 4.70
N ALA A 99 -9.08 26.83 5.32
CA ALA A 99 -7.90 27.50 4.76
C ALA A 99 -6.67 26.58 4.77
N GLN A 100 -6.51 25.77 5.82
CA GLN A 100 -5.41 24.84 5.94
C GLN A 100 -5.56 23.64 5.01
N THR A 101 -6.76 23.07 4.88
CA THR A 101 -7.08 22.03 3.89
C THR A 101 -6.79 22.51 2.49
N PHE A 102 -7.24 23.72 2.12
CA PHE A 102 -6.95 24.33 0.83
C PHE A 102 -5.43 24.45 0.58
N ALA A 103 -4.68 24.97 1.56
CA ALA A 103 -3.24 25.16 1.42
C ALA A 103 -2.48 23.83 1.30
N LEU A 104 -2.89 22.80 2.05
CA LEU A 104 -2.31 21.46 1.99
C LEU A 104 -2.60 20.81 0.65
N MET A 105 -3.84 20.88 0.16
CA MET A 105 -4.22 20.33 -1.14
C MET A 105 -3.48 21.03 -2.28
N THR A 106 -3.35 22.37 -2.22
CA THR A 106 -2.57 23.14 -3.20
C THR A 106 -1.12 22.66 -3.26
N ARG A 107 -0.49 22.43 -2.10
CA ARG A 107 0.89 21.93 -2.03
C ARG A 107 1.01 20.49 -2.53
N TYR A 108 0.06 19.63 -2.17
CA TYR A 108 0.03 18.25 -2.62
C TYR A 108 -0.09 18.17 -4.15
N HIS A 109 -1.01 18.95 -4.72
CA HIS A 109 -1.15 19.06 -6.16
C HIS A 109 0.11 19.62 -6.83
N ALA A 110 0.69 20.71 -6.33
CA ALA A 110 1.89 21.30 -6.92
C ALA A 110 3.13 20.39 -6.85
N MET A 111 3.27 19.55 -5.82
CA MET A 111 4.43 18.69 -5.63
C MET A 111 4.29 17.34 -6.34
N ASP A 112 3.12 16.71 -6.21
CA ASP A 112 2.92 15.32 -6.62
C ASP A 112 1.80 15.17 -7.68
N GLY A 113 1.13 16.26 -8.08
CA GLY A 113 0.01 16.22 -9.02
C GLY A 113 -1.21 15.49 -8.47
N GLY A 114 -1.36 15.45 -7.15
CA GLY A 114 -2.44 14.73 -6.49
C GLY A 114 -3.81 15.41 -6.62
N HIS A 115 -4.87 14.61 -6.66
CA HIS A 115 -6.26 15.08 -6.83
C HIS A 115 -7.16 14.82 -5.62
N SER A 116 -6.81 13.86 -4.75
CA SER A 116 -7.61 13.50 -3.59
C SER A 116 -6.75 13.50 -2.32
N LEU A 117 -7.15 14.29 -1.32
CA LEU A 117 -6.47 14.41 -0.03
C LEU A 117 -7.47 14.25 1.11
N THR A 118 -7.26 13.22 1.93
CA THR A 118 -7.94 13.03 3.22
C THR A 118 -7.01 13.49 4.33
N ILE A 119 -7.51 14.29 5.26
CA ILE A 119 -6.78 14.80 6.42
C ILE A 119 -7.40 14.18 7.66
N GLU A 120 -6.61 13.44 8.41
CA GLU A 120 -7.04 12.81 9.65
C GLU A 120 -6.10 13.12 10.80
N TYR A 121 -6.60 12.92 12.01
CA TYR A 121 -5.85 13.10 13.25
C TYR A 121 -6.08 11.89 14.15
N ALA A 122 -4.99 11.36 14.72
CA ALA A 122 -5.08 10.33 15.74
C ALA A 122 -5.43 10.96 17.09
N ASP A 123 -6.65 10.72 17.56
CA ASP A 123 -7.09 11.19 18.87
C ASP A 123 -6.33 10.44 19.98
N PRO A 124 -5.50 11.10 20.80
CA PRO A 124 -4.70 10.47 21.83
C PRO A 124 -5.56 9.93 22.99
N HIS A 125 -6.80 10.39 23.14
CA HIS A 125 -7.69 9.93 24.18
C HIS A 125 -8.39 8.61 23.82
N THR A 126 -8.79 8.46 22.55
CA THR A 126 -9.53 7.28 22.08
C THR A 126 -8.67 6.30 21.27
N GLY A 127 -7.49 6.71 20.82
CA GLY A 127 -6.62 5.96 19.93
C GLY A 127 -7.18 5.79 18.51
N ARG A 128 -8.26 6.51 18.16
CA ARG A 128 -8.94 6.41 16.87
C ARG A 128 -8.48 7.51 15.92
N ALA A 129 -8.39 7.18 14.64
CA ALA A 129 -8.28 8.19 13.59
C ALA A 129 -9.62 8.92 13.41
N VAL A 130 -9.56 10.25 13.41
CA VAL A 130 -10.70 11.13 13.18
C VAL A 130 -10.43 11.92 11.90
N ILE A 131 -11.29 11.73 10.90
CA ILE A 131 -11.23 12.49 9.66
C ILE A 131 -11.66 13.92 9.96
N GLN A 132 -10.80 14.88 9.58
CA GLN A 132 -11.07 16.31 9.73
C GLN A 132 -11.51 16.94 8.43
N ALA A 133 -10.95 16.50 7.30
CA ALA A 133 -11.35 17.02 6.02
C ALA A 133 -11.03 16.04 4.89
N ASP A 134 -11.85 16.09 3.84
CA ASP A 134 -11.56 15.51 2.53
C ASP A 134 -11.53 16.63 1.50
N ALA A 135 -10.59 16.56 0.56
CA ALA A 135 -10.44 17.52 -0.52
C ALA A 135 -10.27 16.76 -1.84
N VAL A 136 -11.10 17.09 -2.83
CA VAL A 136 -11.10 16.49 -4.17
C VAL A 136 -11.01 17.59 -5.21
N TYR A 137 -9.93 17.59 -5.98
CA TYR A 137 -9.72 18.47 -7.12
C TYR A 137 -10.17 17.76 -8.39
N ASP A 138 -11.08 18.40 -9.13
CA ASP A 138 -11.48 18.01 -10.47
C ASP A 138 -10.74 18.89 -11.50
N PRO A 139 -9.72 18.36 -12.20
CA PRO A 139 -8.98 19.11 -13.21
C PRO A 139 -9.84 19.48 -14.43
N ALA A 140 -10.89 18.70 -14.74
CA ALA A 140 -11.72 18.97 -15.91
C ALA A 140 -12.56 20.26 -15.74
N SER A 141 -12.99 20.54 -14.52
CA SER A 141 -13.80 21.72 -14.19
C SER A 141 -13.04 22.80 -13.42
N HIS A 142 -11.76 22.55 -13.08
CA HIS A 142 -10.93 23.38 -12.22
C HIS A 142 -11.62 23.73 -10.89
N ARG A 143 -12.26 22.73 -10.28
CA ARG A 143 -13.00 22.88 -9.02
C ARG A 143 -12.38 22.02 -7.94
N LEU A 144 -12.21 22.62 -6.78
CA LEU A 144 -11.86 21.95 -5.56
C LEU A 144 -13.10 21.85 -4.68
N LEU A 145 -13.52 20.62 -4.39
CA LEU A 145 -14.54 20.30 -3.41
C LEU A 145 -13.87 19.90 -2.10
N MET A 146 -14.20 20.56 -1.01
CA MET A 146 -13.73 20.20 0.33
C MET A 146 -14.91 19.85 1.22
N THR A 147 -14.82 18.75 1.94
CA THR A 147 -15.75 18.35 2.98
C THR A 147 -15.03 18.45 4.31
N LEU A 148 -15.53 19.28 5.22
CA LEU A 148 -14.88 19.62 6.49
C LEU A 148 -15.71 19.09 7.65
N HIS A 149 -15.07 18.43 8.61
CA HIS A 149 -15.67 17.91 9.83
C HIS A 149 -15.37 18.86 10.99
N GLU A 150 -16.30 19.77 11.26
CA GLU A 150 -16.21 20.76 12.34
C GLU A 150 -16.97 20.25 13.58
N GLY A 151 -16.33 19.33 14.32
CA GLY A 151 -16.99 18.63 15.42
C GLY A 151 -18.12 17.74 14.90
N ASP A 152 -19.36 18.01 15.31
CA ASP A 152 -20.54 17.24 14.86
C ASP A 152 -21.16 17.78 13.56
N ARG A 153 -20.54 18.79 12.94
CA ARG A 153 -21.04 19.42 11.71
C ARG A 153 -20.18 19.04 10.52
N LEU A 154 -20.86 18.73 9.41
CA LEU A 154 -20.24 18.56 8.11
C LEU A 154 -20.46 19.83 7.28
N VAL A 155 -19.39 20.43 6.77
CA VAL A 155 -19.44 21.63 5.93
C VAL A 155 -18.79 21.33 4.60
N THR A 156 -19.52 21.51 3.51
CA THR A 156 -18.97 21.37 2.15
C THR A 156 -18.66 22.76 1.59
N VAL A 157 -17.44 22.93 1.12
CA VAL A 157 -16.95 24.16 0.48
C VAL A 157 -16.48 23.82 -0.91
N GLU A 158 -17.07 24.48 -1.90
CA GLU A 158 -16.62 24.38 -3.29
C GLU A 158 -15.87 25.66 -3.67
N ARG A 159 -14.72 25.51 -4.32
CA ARG A 159 -13.89 26.64 -4.76
C ARG A 159 -13.35 26.40 -6.15
N ARG A 160 -13.50 27.39 -7.04
CA ARG A 160 -12.77 27.41 -8.31
C ARG A 160 -11.29 27.71 -8.05
N VAL A 161 -10.42 26.94 -8.66
CA VAL A 161 -8.97 27.09 -8.56
C VAL A 161 -8.37 27.27 -9.94
N ASP A 162 -7.17 27.85 -10.00
CA ASP A 162 -6.41 28.03 -11.24
C ASP A 162 -5.05 27.37 -11.05
N TRP A 163 -5.08 26.05 -10.91
CA TRP A 163 -3.88 25.24 -10.79
C TRP A 163 -3.52 24.73 -12.18
N GLN A 164 -2.30 25.02 -12.63
CA GLN A 164 -1.80 24.54 -13.90
C GLN A 164 -1.48 23.04 -13.78
N ASP A 165 -2.13 22.22 -14.61
CA ASP A 165 -1.70 20.84 -14.80
C ASP A 165 -0.42 20.85 -15.64
N ASP A 166 0.74 20.95 -14.99
CA ASP A 166 2.06 20.93 -15.65
C ASP A 166 2.43 19.55 -16.25
N ARG A 167 1.44 18.67 -16.46
CA ARG A 167 1.60 17.33 -17.04
C ARG A 167 0.88 17.23 -18.39
N THR A 168 1.36 17.99 -19.38
CA THR A 168 1.09 17.72 -20.81
C THR A 168 2.39 17.39 -21.52
#